data_AF-A0A1I8GHM4-F1
#
_entry.id   AF-A0A1I8GHM4-F1
#
_cell.length_a   1.000
_cell.length_b   1.000
_cell.length_c   1.000
_cell.angle_alpha   90.00
_cell.angle_beta   90.00
_cell.angle_gamma   90.00
#
_symmetry.space_group_name_H-M   'P 1'
#
loop_
_entity.id
_entity.type
_entity.pdbx_description
1 polymer ?
#
loop_
_entity_poly.entity_id
_entity_poly.type
_entity_poly.pdbx_seq_one_letter_code
_entity_poly.pdbx_strand_id
1 'polypeptide(L)'
;MSSAISSSPSVVDATKPKPRRPTDYPPNGFGDFWQRKLRTSFRRMNRSGSGLLTRDDFRAIGDEMVRLGGLSGQRAEDVRAVMLRIWDDYYRPREGGSGISADQYVAQKCRMVNGPLRDDVTRYGQELFKAMDHNGDERISREEYRIFTEAWGIGDRARDEMFELMQRDGAVAKEDFLSALADFYISEDESSPYSRLFGDLC
;
A
#
# COMPACT_ATOMS: atom_id res chain seq x y z
N MET A 1 17.01 -32.64 -21.04
CA MET A 1 17.79 -31.62 -20.30
C MET A 1 17.29 -30.27 -20.77
N SER A 2 16.31 -29.68 -20.09
CA SER A 2 15.81 -28.34 -20.42
C SER A 2 16.65 -27.32 -19.69
N SER A 3 17.47 -26.60 -20.44
CA SER A 3 18.25 -25.47 -19.92
C SER A 3 17.29 -24.34 -19.55
N ALA A 4 17.18 -24.06 -18.25
CA ALA A 4 16.58 -22.83 -17.77
C ALA A 4 17.48 -21.66 -18.18
N ILE A 5 17.01 -20.84 -19.12
CA ILE A 5 17.66 -19.58 -19.47
C ILE A 5 17.39 -18.64 -18.30
N SER A 6 18.35 -18.52 -17.40
CA SER A 6 18.37 -17.45 -16.39
C SER A 6 18.68 -16.14 -17.12
N SER A 7 17.62 -15.40 -17.48
CA SER A 7 17.77 -14.06 -18.04
C SER A 7 18.44 -13.17 -17.01
N SER A 8 19.60 -12.60 -17.35
CA SER A 8 20.28 -11.62 -16.51
C SER A 8 19.42 -10.36 -16.40
N PRO A 9 19.29 -9.74 -15.21
CA PRO A 9 18.47 -8.56 -15.04
C PRO A 9 18.98 -7.42 -15.93
N SER A 10 18.05 -6.62 -16.47
CA SER A 10 18.40 -5.46 -17.29
C SER A 10 19.24 -4.45 -16.47
N VAL A 11 20.11 -3.68 -17.14
CA VAL A 11 20.92 -2.63 -16.47
C VAL A 11 20.03 -1.63 -15.71
N VAL A 12 18.79 -1.43 -16.20
CA VAL A 12 17.79 -0.55 -15.57
C VAL A 12 17.31 -1.15 -14.24
N ASP A 13 17.05 -2.46 -14.18
CA ASP A 13 16.62 -3.14 -12.95
C ASP A 13 17.71 -3.21 -11.89
N ALA A 14 18.98 -3.21 -12.30
CA ALA A 14 20.13 -3.20 -11.39
C ALA A 14 20.25 -1.89 -10.58
N THR A 15 19.64 -0.79 -11.06
CA THR A 15 19.64 0.52 -10.38
C THR A 15 18.48 0.71 -9.42
N LYS A 16 17.48 -0.18 -9.44
CA LYS A 16 16.29 -0.07 -8.58
C LYS A 16 16.64 -0.39 -7.12
N PRO A 17 15.96 0.26 -6.14
CA PRO A 17 16.19 -0.04 -4.73
C PRO A 17 16.02 -1.53 -4.43
N LYS A 18 16.95 -2.10 -3.67
CA LYS A 18 16.80 -3.48 -3.18
C LYS A 18 15.68 -3.55 -2.14
N PRO A 19 14.85 -4.61 -2.15
CA PRO A 19 13.84 -4.81 -1.11
C PRO A 19 14.42 -4.76 0.29
N ARG A 20 13.73 -4.05 1.19
CA ARG A 20 14.04 -4.00 2.62
C ARG A 20 12.88 -4.54 3.43
N ARG A 21 13.19 -5.20 4.53
CA ARG A 21 12.21 -5.66 5.52
C ARG A 21 12.01 -4.59 6.59
N PRO A 22 10.87 -4.57 7.29
CA PRO A 22 10.62 -3.65 8.40
C PRO A 22 11.71 -3.64 9.49
N THR A 23 12.42 -4.75 9.71
CA THR A 23 13.52 -4.84 10.69
C THR A 23 14.79 -4.10 10.26
N ASP A 24 14.93 -3.77 8.97
CA ASP A 24 16.12 -3.17 8.41
C ASP A 24 16.12 -1.62 8.57
N TYR A 25 15.01 -1.04 9.02
CA TYR A 25 14.87 0.40 9.27
C TYR A 25 15.28 0.74 10.71
N PRO A 26 15.97 1.88 10.94
CA PRO A 26 16.23 2.36 12.30
C PRO A 26 14.91 2.68 13.04
N PRO A 27 14.94 2.87 14.37
CA PRO A 27 13.82 3.44 15.08
C PRO A 27 13.38 4.79 14.48
N ASN A 28 12.08 4.98 14.34
CA ASN A 28 11.45 6.20 13.84
C ASN A 28 11.32 7.21 14.99
N GLY A 29 11.73 8.46 14.76
CA GLY A 29 11.70 9.59 15.69
C GLY A 29 10.43 10.44 15.65
N PHE A 30 9.43 10.05 14.85
CA PHE A 30 8.13 10.72 14.70
C PHE A 30 8.19 12.12 14.09
N GLY A 31 9.19 12.40 13.24
CA GLY A 31 9.39 13.69 12.61
C GLY A 31 8.22 14.14 11.73
N ASP A 32 8.12 15.46 11.51
CA ASP A 32 7.01 16.09 10.80
C ASP A 32 6.82 15.54 9.39
N PHE A 33 7.91 15.28 8.67
CA PHE A 33 7.89 14.67 7.34
C PHE A 33 7.16 13.32 7.35
N TRP A 34 7.52 12.43 8.29
CA TRP A 34 6.91 11.11 8.37
C TRP A 34 5.43 11.20 8.74
N GLN A 35 5.06 12.06 9.69
CA GLN A 35 3.65 12.28 10.00
C GLN A 35 2.88 12.87 8.82
N ARG A 36 3.51 13.69 7.98
CA ARG A 36 2.91 14.21 6.74
C ARG A 36 2.64 13.11 5.72
N LYS A 37 3.52 12.10 5.61
CA LYS A 37 3.24 10.89 4.82
C LYS A 37 1.96 10.20 5.31
N LEU A 38 1.83 9.98 6.61
CA LEU A 38 0.64 9.36 7.19
C LEU A 38 -0.64 10.17 6.93
N ARG A 39 -0.60 11.50 7.06
CA ARG A 39 -1.76 12.36 6.73
C ARG A 39 -2.12 12.28 5.25
N THR A 40 -1.12 12.13 4.38
CA THR A 40 -1.33 11.94 2.94
C THR A 40 -2.04 10.63 2.66
N SER A 41 -1.59 9.49 3.22
CA SER A 41 -2.28 8.21 3.03
C SER A 41 -3.70 8.22 3.61
N PHE A 42 -3.89 8.84 4.77
CA PHE A 42 -5.21 9.06 5.36
C PHE A 42 -6.16 9.76 4.37
N ARG A 43 -5.71 10.88 3.80
CA ARG A 43 -6.52 11.66 2.85
C ARG A 43 -6.90 10.87 1.60
N ARG A 44 -5.99 10.02 1.09
CA ARG A 44 -6.28 9.13 -0.05
C ARG A 44 -7.35 8.10 0.28
N MET A 45 -7.33 7.56 1.50
CA MET A 45 -8.32 6.58 1.93
C MET A 45 -9.67 7.21 2.31
N ASN A 46 -9.73 8.48 2.73
CA ASN A 46 -10.97 9.15 3.13
C ASN A 46 -11.79 9.62 1.92
N ARG A 47 -12.26 8.66 1.11
CA ARG A 47 -13.04 8.91 -0.11
C ARG A 47 -14.32 9.69 0.15
N SER A 48 -14.96 9.48 1.29
CA SER A 48 -16.17 10.22 1.68
C SER A 48 -15.91 11.71 1.94
N GLY A 49 -14.67 12.12 2.18
CA GLY A 49 -14.34 13.50 2.57
C GLY A 49 -14.91 13.91 3.94
N SER A 50 -15.36 12.95 4.73
CA SER A 50 -16.00 13.18 6.04
C SER A 50 -15.04 13.66 7.13
N GLY A 51 -13.72 13.58 6.88
CA GLY A 51 -12.68 13.82 7.89
C GLY A 51 -12.45 12.62 8.82
N LEU A 52 -13.20 11.53 8.66
CA LEU A 52 -13.04 10.28 9.40
C LEU A 52 -12.87 9.11 8.42
N LEU A 53 -11.85 8.29 8.59
CA LEU A 53 -11.81 6.99 7.92
C LEU A 53 -12.81 6.05 8.57
N THR A 54 -13.70 5.51 7.76
CA THR A 54 -14.79 4.63 8.19
C THR A 54 -14.75 3.31 7.45
N ARG A 55 -15.50 2.32 7.96
CA ARG A 55 -15.72 1.05 7.24
C ARG A 55 -16.29 1.25 5.84
N ASP A 56 -17.12 2.28 5.67
CA ASP A 56 -17.77 2.59 4.40
C ASP A 56 -16.80 3.14 3.37
N ASP A 57 -15.74 3.85 3.78
CA ASP A 57 -14.66 4.26 2.88
C ASP A 57 -13.94 3.01 2.31
N PHE A 58 -13.63 2.02 3.15
CA PHE A 58 -12.99 0.77 2.72
C PHE A 58 -13.91 -0.09 1.85
N ARG A 59 -15.21 -0.13 2.15
CA ARG A 59 -16.21 -0.73 1.26
C ARG A 59 -16.20 -0.04 -0.10
N ALA A 60 -16.26 1.30 -0.13
CA ALA A 60 -16.26 2.06 -1.38
C ALA A 60 -14.98 1.85 -2.21
N ILE A 61 -13.81 1.71 -1.56
CA ILE A 61 -12.56 1.35 -2.25
C ILE A 61 -12.67 -0.03 -2.89
N GLY A 62 -13.12 -1.05 -2.14
CA GLY A 62 -13.27 -2.41 -2.66
C GLY A 62 -14.28 -2.49 -3.81
N ASP A 63 -15.39 -1.77 -3.68
CA ASP A 63 -16.41 -1.67 -4.72
C ASP A 63 -15.85 -1.06 -6.01
N GLU A 64 -15.02 -0.03 -5.87
CA GLU A 64 -14.35 0.64 -6.98
C GLU A 64 -13.29 -0.25 -7.65
N MET A 65 -12.51 -1.01 -6.87
CA MET A 65 -11.57 -2.01 -7.41
C MET A 65 -12.31 -3.07 -8.24
N VAL A 66 -13.44 -3.58 -7.74
CA VAL A 66 -14.28 -4.53 -8.47
C VAL A 66 -14.81 -3.93 -9.77
N ARG A 67 -15.28 -2.68 -9.73
CA ARG A 67 -15.81 -1.99 -10.90
C ARG A 67 -14.73 -1.75 -11.96
N LEU A 68 -13.58 -1.21 -11.56
CA LEU A 68 -12.47 -0.89 -12.46
C LEU A 68 -11.82 -2.14 -13.04
N GLY A 69 -11.71 -3.21 -12.26
CA GLY A 69 -11.15 -4.49 -12.70
C GLY A 69 -12.13 -5.37 -13.47
N GLY A 70 -13.40 -4.97 -13.62
CA GLY A 70 -14.43 -5.80 -14.26
C GLY A 70 -14.65 -7.14 -13.55
N LEU A 71 -14.42 -7.19 -12.23
CA LEU A 71 -14.48 -8.43 -11.46
C LEU A 71 -15.93 -8.87 -11.22
N SER A 72 -16.15 -10.17 -11.14
CA SER A 72 -17.46 -10.76 -10.88
C SER A 72 -17.36 -12.07 -10.08
N GLY A 73 -18.49 -12.56 -9.58
CA GLY A 73 -18.58 -13.80 -8.80
C GLY A 73 -17.67 -13.80 -7.57
N GLN A 74 -17.07 -14.96 -7.27
CA GLN A 74 -16.23 -15.16 -6.09
C GLN A 74 -15.07 -14.14 -6.01
N ARG A 75 -14.46 -13.77 -7.14
CA ARG A 75 -13.33 -12.84 -7.14
C ARG A 75 -13.73 -11.45 -6.67
N ALA A 76 -14.91 -10.98 -7.07
CA ALA A 76 -15.45 -9.71 -6.59
C ALA A 76 -15.78 -9.75 -5.09
N GLU A 77 -16.31 -10.87 -4.60
CA GLU A 77 -16.59 -11.07 -3.19
C GLU A 77 -15.30 -11.10 -2.36
N ASP A 78 -14.26 -11.78 -2.84
CA ASP A 78 -12.96 -11.88 -2.18
C ASP A 78 -12.30 -10.50 -2.01
N VAL A 79 -12.28 -9.68 -3.07
CA VAL A 79 -11.72 -8.33 -3.00
C VAL A 79 -12.45 -7.47 -1.98
N ARG A 80 -13.79 -7.48 -1.99
CA ARG A 80 -14.60 -6.74 -0.99
C ARG A 80 -14.34 -7.25 0.43
N ALA A 81 -14.27 -8.58 0.60
CA ALA A 81 -14.00 -9.19 1.90
C ALA A 81 -12.61 -8.81 2.45
N VAL A 82 -11.58 -8.79 1.59
CA VAL A 82 -10.22 -8.38 1.99
C VAL A 82 -10.20 -6.90 2.39
N MET A 83 -10.84 -6.00 1.64
CA MET A 83 -10.87 -4.58 2.01
C MET A 83 -11.58 -4.33 3.35
N LEU A 84 -12.66 -5.08 3.63
CA LEU A 84 -13.35 -5.00 4.92
C LEU A 84 -12.53 -5.61 6.06
N ARG A 85 -11.79 -6.70 5.80
CA ARG A 85 -10.86 -7.28 6.78
C ARG A 85 -9.72 -6.31 7.11
N ILE A 86 -9.19 -5.63 6.10
CA ILE A 86 -8.17 -4.59 6.29
C ILE A 86 -8.69 -3.49 7.23
N TRP A 87 -9.94 -3.05 7.02
CA TRP A 87 -10.57 -2.10 7.94
C TRP A 87 -10.63 -2.66 9.36
N ASP A 88 -11.15 -3.87 9.51
CA ASP A 88 -11.39 -4.51 10.81
C ASP A 88 -10.09 -4.74 11.61
N ASP A 89 -9.02 -5.16 10.93
CA ASP A 89 -7.76 -5.53 11.57
C ASP A 89 -6.84 -4.32 11.84
N TYR A 90 -6.83 -3.31 10.96
CA TYR A 90 -5.80 -2.25 10.98
C TYR A 90 -6.31 -0.83 11.23
N TYR A 91 -7.59 -0.55 11.02
CA TYR A 91 -8.14 0.83 11.07
C TYR A 91 -9.26 1.03 12.07
N ARG A 92 -10.01 -0.03 12.39
CA ARG A 92 -11.13 0.02 13.33
C ARG A 92 -10.66 0.57 14.69
N PRO A 93 -11.27 1.66 15.22
CA PRO A 93 -10.95 2.19 16.54
C PRO A 93 -11.16 1.15 17.64
N ARG A 94 -10.20 1.03 18.58
CA ARG A 94 -10.31 0.12 19.73
C ARG A 94 -11.24 0.63 20.83
N GLU A 95 -11.36 1.94 20.97
CA GLU A 95 -12.13 2.60 22.03
C GLU A 95 -13.61 2.80 21.66
N GLY A 96 -14.06 2.22 20.55
CA GLY A 96 -15.38 2.48 19.97
C GLY A 96 -15.39 3.72 19.07
N GLY A 97 -16.50 3.90 18.34
CA GLY A 97 -16.66 4.95 17.33
C GLY A 97 -16.84 4.41 15.91
N SER A 98 -17.41 5.23 15.04
CA SER A 98 -17.70 4.86 13.63
C SER A 98 -16.54 5.10 12.67
N GLY A 99 -15.47 5.77 13.12
CA GLY A 99 -14.33 6.12 12.29
C GLY A 99 -13.13 6.63 13.09
N ILE A 100 -12.01 6.81 12.39
CA ILE A 100 -10.76 7.34 12.94
C ILE A 100 -10.40 8.66 12.26
N SER A 101 -10.09 9.71 13.03
CA SER A 101 -9.63 10.99 12.49
C SER A 101 -8.17 10.92 12.05
N ALA A 102 -7.71 11.92 11.28
CA ALA A 102 -6.30 12.00 10.86
C ALA A 102 -5.34 12.03 12.06
N ASP A 103 -5.68 12.77 13.11
CA ASP A 103 -4.83 12.86 14.31
C ASP A 103 -4.81 11.55 15.11
N GLN A 104 -5.96 10.87 15.24
CA GLN A 104 -6.01 9.55 15.87
C GLN A 104 -5.20 8.52 15.08
N TYR A 105 -5.30 8.57 13.74
CA TYR A 105 -4.52 7.71 12.84
C TYR A 105 -3.02 7.92 13.02
N VAL A 106 -2.54 9.18 12.96
CA VAL A 106 -1.12 9.50 13.16
C VAL A 106 -0.66 9.09 14.55
N ALA A 107 -1.41 9.45 15.61
CA ALA A 107 -1.06 9.11 16.98
C ALA A 107 -0.99 7.60 17.21
N GLN A 108 -1.88 6.81 16.61
CA GLN A 108 -1.82 5.36 16.65
C GLN A 108 -0.54 4.83 15.99
N LYS A 109 -0.17 5.34 14.81
CA LYS A 109 1.07 4.92 14.13
C LYS A 109 2.31 5.31 14.92
N CYS A 110 2.37 6.49 15.55
CA CYS A 110 3.48 6.88 16.43
C CYS A 110 3.69 5.86 17.55
N ARG A 111 2.61 5.42 18.20
CA ARG A 111 2.68 4.42 19.28
C ARG A 111 3.18 3.05 18.81
N MET A 112 3.00 2.71 17.54
CA MET A 112 3.21 1.35 17.02
C MET A 112 4.47 1.20 16.15
N VAL A 113 4.99 2.26 15.52
CA VAL A 113 6.06 2.20 14.49
C VAL A 113 7.38 1.58 14.96
N ASN A 114 7.72 1.74 16.24
CA ASN A 114 8.90 1.12 16.85
C ASN A 114 8.62 -0.23 17.53
N GLY A 115 7.43 -0.81 17.27
CA GLY A 115 7.02 -2.11 17.77
C GLY A 115 6.07 -2.81 16.79
N PRO A 116 4.79 -3.05 17.16
CA PRO A 116 3.89 -3.94 16.43
C PRO A 116 3.62 -3.53 14.98
N LEU A 117 3.74 -2.24 14.64
CA LEU A 117 3.50 -1.78 13.26
C LEU A 117 4.45 -2.45 12.26
N ARG A 118 5.67 -2.83 12.67
CA ARG A 118 6.66 -3.43 11.76
C ARG A 118 6.19 -4.77 11.22
N ASP A 119 5.56 -5.57 12.07
CA ASP A 119 4.94 -6.82 11.66
C ASP A 119 3.59 -6.57 10.97
N ASP A 120 2.81 -5.63 11.50
CA ASP A 120 1.50 -5.29 10.95
C ASP A 120 1.60 -4.78 9.52
N VAL A 121 2.62 -3.99 9.16
CA VAL A 121 2.83 -3.47 7.80
C VAL A 121 3.05 -4.62 6.82
N THR A 122 3.75 -5.68 7.25
CA THR A 122 4.01 -6.85 6.41
C THR A 122 2.71 -7.63 6.20
N ARG A 123 1.97 -7.92 7.27
CA ARG A 123 0.68 -8.64 7.17
C ARG A 123 -0.36 -7.84 6.39
N TYR A 124 -0.45 -6.54 6.66
CA TYR A 124 -1.31 -5.60 5.93
C TYR A 124 -0.97 -5.61 4.44
N GLY A 125 0.30 -5.46 4.09
CA GLY A 125 0.75 -5.47 2.70
C GLY A 125 0.48 -6.82 2.01
N GLN A 126 0.56 -7.95 2.72
CA GLN A 126 0.24 -9.27 2.17
C GLN A 126 -1.25 -9.44 1.87
N GLU A 127 -2.12 -8.99 2.78
CA GLU A 127 -3.57 -8.98 2.54
C GLU A 127 -3.91 -8.07 1.35
N LEU A 128 -3.30 -6.89 1.33
CA LEU A 128 -3.50 -5.92 0.27
C LEU A 128 -3.04 -6.41 -1.10
N PHE A 129 -1.88 -7.08 -1.15
CA PHE A 129 -1.36 -7.70 -2.37
C PHE A 129 -2.37 -8.69 -2.96
N LYS A 130 -3.01 -9.54 -2.13
CA LYS A 130 -4.04 -10.50 -2.59
C LYS A 130 -5.25 -9.81 -3.22
N ALA A 131 -5.60 -8.62 -2.75
CA ALA A 131 -6.68 -7.82 -3.32
C ALA A 131 -6.28 -7.17 -4.65
N MET A 132 -5.00 -6.88 -4.86
CA MET A 132 -4.48 -6.28 -6.09
C MET A 132 -4.23 -7.29 -7.20
N ASP A 133 -3.65 -8.45 -6.86
CA ASP A 133 -3.29 -9.54 -7.79
C ASP A 133 -4.56 -10.27 -8.28
N HIS A 134 -5.31 -9.64 -9.17
CA HIS A 134 -6.62 -10.11 -9.62
C HIS A 134 -6.54 -11.45 -10.34
N ASN A 135 -5.47 -11.70 -11.09
CA ASN A 135 -5.29 -12.93 -11.87
C ASN A 135 -4.61 -14.08 -11.09
N GLY A 136 -4.04 -13.81 -9.92
CA GLY A 136 -3.41 -14.81 -9.05
C GLY A 136 -2.04 -15.28 -9.53
N ASP A 137 -1.32 -14.47 -10.31
CA ASP A 137 0.00 -14.81 -10.86
C ASP A 137 1.16 -14.50 -9.90
N GLU A 138 0.84 -14.09 -8.67
CA GLU A 138 1.77 -13.67 -7.62
C GLU A 138 2.63 -12.46 -7.99
N ARG A 139 2.17 -11.66 -8.95
CA ARG A 139 2.77 -10.38 -9.36
C ARG A 139 1.66 -9.34 -9.51
N ILE A 140 2.05 -8.07 -9.48
CA ILE A 140 1.13 -6.96 -9.78
C ILE A 140 1.50 -6.41 -11.15
N SER A 141 0.62 -6.61 -12.12
CA SER A 141 0.72 -5.98 -13.43
C SER A 141 0.47 -4.47 -13.36
N ARG A 142 0.82 -3.74 -14.42
CA ARG A 142 0.53 -2.30 -14.52
C ARG A 142 -0.96 -2.01 -14.35
N GLU A 143 -1.80 -2.84 -14.94
CA GLU A 143 -3.25 -2.64 -14.91
C GLU A 143 -3.82 -2.88 -13.51
N GLU A 144 -3.37 -3.92 -12.81
CA GLU A 144 -3.76 -4.17 -11.41
C GLU A 144 -3.30 -3.04 -10.50
N TYR A 145 -2.08 -2.55 -10.69
CA TYR A 145 -1.59 -1.38 -9.97
C TYR A 145 -2.42 -0.12 -10.26
N ARG A 146 -2.86 0.06 -11.52
CA ARG A 146 -3.74 1.16 -11.94
C ARG A 146 -5.09 1.11 -11.25
N ILE A 147 -5.78 -0.03 -11.33
CA ILE A 147 -7.10 -0.24 -10.72
C ILE A 147 -7.05 0.15 -9.24
N PHE A 148 -6.04 -0.34 -8.55
CA PHE A 148 -5.83 -0.11 -7.14
C PHE A 148 -5.55 1.35 -6.77
N THR A 149 -4.58 1.96 -7.44
CA THR A 149 -4.17 3.35 -7.15
C THR A 149 -5.29 4.34 -7.49
N GLU A 150 -6.06 4.07 -8.54
CA GLU A 150 -7.25 4.84 -8.90
C GLU A 150 -8.39 4.67 -7.88
N ALA A 151 -8.62 3.44 -7.40
CA ALA A 151 -9.57 3.20 -6.31
C ALA A 151 -9.19 3.93 -5.01
N TRP A 152 -7.90 4.23 -4.81
CA TRP A 152 -7.40 5.08 -3.72
C TRP A 152 -7.21 6.55 -4.05
N GLY A 153 -7.60 7.01 -5.24
CA GLY A 153 -7.50 8.43 -5.61
C GLY A 153 -6.06 8.95 -5.68
N ILE A 154 -5.11 8.07 -6.01
CA ILE A 154 -3.74 8.45 -6.37
C ILE A 154 -3.75 8.87 -7.85
N GLY A 155 -3.14 10.02 -8.14
CA GLY A 155 -3.11 10.58 -9.49
C GLY A 155 -2.17 9.83 -10.45
N ASP A 156 -2.47 9.91 -11.75
CA ASP A 156 -1.79 9.15 -12.82
C ASP A 156 -0.28 9.25 -12.79
N ARG A 157 0.26 10.48 -12.68
CA ARG A 157 1.71 10.71 -12.67
C ARG A 157 2.40 9.97 -11.53
N ALA A 158 1.89 10.11 -10.30
CA ALA A 158 2.49 9.48 -9.13
C ALA A 158 2.39 7.95 -9.19
N ARG A 159 1.25 7.43 -9.69
CA ARG A 159 1.09 6.00 -9.95
C ARG A 159 2.16 5.50 -10.92
N ASP A 160 2.30 6.14 -12.08
CA ASP A 160 3.18 5.65 -13.13
C ASP A 160 4.66 5.69 -12.70
N GLU A 161 5.09 6.78 -12.05
CA GLU A 161 6.42 6.90 -11.46
C GLU A 161 6.71 5.79 -10.43
N MET A 162 5.73 5.50 -9.55
CA MET A 162 5.88 4.48 -8.50
C MET A 162 5.87 3.05 -9.05
N PHE A 163 5.05 2.79 -10.08
CA PHE A 163 5.07 1.49 -10.76
C PHE A 163 6.43 1.23 -11.41
N GLU A 164 6.99 2.20 -12.13
CA GLU A 164 8.30 2.05 -12.77
C GLU A 164 9.43 1.80 -11.77
N LEU A 165 9.34 2.43 -10.61
CA LEU A 165 10.29 2.27 -9.53
C LEU A 165 10.29 0.84 -8.95
N MET A 166 9.12 0.21 -8.83
CA MET A 166 8.95 -1.09 -8.20
C MET A 166 9.03 -2.27 -9.17
N GLN A 167 8.55 -2.11 -10.42
CA GLN A 167 8.40 -3.22 -11.35
C GLN A 167 9.76 -3.81 -11.72
N ARG A 168 9.82 -5.10 -12.01
CA ARG A 168 10.93 -5.75 -12.72
C ARG A 168 10.33 -6.65 -13.79
N ASP A 169 10.90 -6.64 -14.99
CA ASP A 169 10.35 -7.39 -16.12
C ASP A 169 8.84 -7.14 -16.37
N GLY A 170 8.38 -5.90 -16.18
CA GLY A 170 7.02 -5.47 -16.47
C GLY A 170 5.98 -5.69 -15.37
N ALA A 171 6.35 -6.26 -14.22
CA ALA A 171 5.44 -6.47 -13.09
C ALA A 171 6.13 -6.32 -11.73
N VAL A 172 5.38 -5.93 -10.70
CA VAL A 172 5.89 -5.75 -9.33
C VAL A 172 5.78 -7.07 -8.58
N ALA A 173 6.90 -7.57 -8.07
CA ALA A 173 6.90 -8.73 -7.19
C ALA A 173 6.37 -8.36 -5.80
N LYS A 174 5.89 -9.36 -5.06
CA LYS A 174 5.36 -9.18 -3.71
C LYS A 174 6.36 -8.52 -2.76
N GLU A 175 7.62 -8.93 -2.78
CA GLU A 175 8.66 -8.40 -1.89
C GLU A 175 8.93 -6.92 -2.14
N ASP A 176 8.85 -6.48 -3.40
CA ASP A 176 9.02 -5.08 -3.80
C ASP A 176 7.88 -4.22 -3.29
N PHE A 177 6.65 -4.69 -3.48
CA PHE A 177 5.47 -4.01 -2.97
C PHE A 177 5.49 -3.88 -1.44
N LEU A 178 5.83 -4.97 -0.73
CA LEU A 178 5.97 -4.96 0.73
C LEU A 178 7.09 -4.03 1.19
N SER A 179 8.22 -4.00 0.48
CA SER A 179 9.33 -3.10 0.76
C SER A 179 8.91 -1.63 0.62
N ALA A 180 8.20 -1.28 -0.46
CA ALA A 180 7.71 0.08 -0.69
C ALA A 180 6.72 0.53 0.40
N LEU A 181 5.78 -0.36 0.78
CA LEU A 181 4.86 -0.10 1.89
C LEU A 181 5.59 0.09 3.22
N ALA A 182 6.56 -0.79 3.53
CA ALA A 182 7.36 -0.68 4.74
C ALA A 182 8.13 0.63 4.77
N ASP A 183 8.74 1.03 3.65
CA ASP A 183 9.45 2.31 3.56
C ASP A 183 8.53 3.50 3.83
N PHE A 184 7.36 3.53 3.18
CA PHE A 184 6.40 4.59 3.36
C PHE A 184 5.95 4.73 4.81
N TYR A 185 5.60 3.61 5.47
CA TYR A 185 5.03 3.62 6.81
C TYR A 185 6.05 3.67 7.95
N ILE A 186 7.33 3.33 7.72
CA ILE A 186 8.35 3.23 8.78
C ILE A 186 9.48 4.24 8.62
N SER A 187 9.96 4.49 7.40
CA SER A 187 11.14 5.34 7.17
C SER A 187 10.88 6.81 7.42
N GLU A 188 11.86 7.54 7.95
CA GLU A 188 11.85 9.02 7.98
C GLU A 188 12.74 9.63 6.88
N ASP A 189 13.35 8.79 6.05
CA ASP A 189 14.23 9.24 4.98
C ASP A 189 13.45 10.01 3.91
N GLU A 190 13.65 11.33 3.87
CA GLU A 190 13.03 12.23 2.88
C GLU A 190 13.54 11.98 1.46
N SER A 191 14.74 11.41 1.33
CA SER A 191 15.34 11.08 0.03
C SER A 191 14.79 9.77 -0.54
N SER A 192 14.09 8.98 0.26
CA SER A 192 13.50 7.74 -0.21
C SER A 192 12.46 8.02 -1.30
N PRO A 193 12.57 7.38 -2.48
CA PRO A 193 11.59 7.56 -3.54
C PRO A 193 10.22 6.97 -3.16
N TYR A 194 10.18 5.98 -2.25
CA TYR A 194 8.94 5.40 -1.72
C TYR A 194 8.20 6.34 -0.75
N SER A 195 8.79 7.47 -0.35
CA SER A 195 8.10 8.48 0.46
C SER A 195 6.84 9.05 -0.20
N ARG A 196 6.71 8.91 -1.52
CA ARG A 196 5.56 9.35 -2.34
C ARG A 196 4.69 8.20 -2.83
N LEU A 197 4.72 7.03 -2.17
CA LEU A 197 3.90 5.86 -2.54
C LEU A 197 2.42 6.19 -2.74
N PHE A 198 1.88 7.12 -1.94
CA PHE A 198 0.48 7.59 -2.02
C PHE A 198 0.32 8.96 -2.72
N GLY A 199 1.28 9.31 -3.57
CA GLY A 199 1.34 10.57 -4.32
C GLY A 199 1.98 11.73 -3.56
N ASP A 200 1.78 12.94 -4.10
CA ASP A 200 2.33 14.16 -3.52
C ASP A 200 1.82 14.37 -2.09
N LEU A 201 2.75 14.75 -1.21
CA LEU A 201 2.48 15.00 0.19
C LEU A 201 1.58 16.22 0.34
N CYS A 202 0.45 16.07 1.04
CA CYS A 202 -0.40 17.19 1.42
C CYS A 202 0.13 17.89 2.66
#